data_AF-A0A0D0BRB8-F1
#
_entry.id   AF-A0A0D0BRB8-F1
#
_cell.length_a   1.000
_cell.length_b   1.000
_cell.length_c   1.000
_cell.angle_alpha   90.00
_cell.angle_beta   90.00
_cell.angle_gamma   90.00
#
_symmetry.space_group_name_H-M   'P 1'
#
loop_
_entity.id
_entity.type
_entity.pdbx_description
1 polymer ?
#
loop_
_entity_poly.entity_id
_entity_poly.type
_entity_poly.pdbx_seq_one_letter_code
_entity_poly.pdbx_strand_id
1 'polypeptide(L)'
;MRTFLTLAAITSLSAYTLVGVHAKCAICPSKVDGRSSTSRCTSSTGITTCRYEPAGQSGRYCYYNNQGVLQQDSSSKCPASANTGNNCSRC
;
A
#
# COMPACT_ATOMS: atom_id res chain seq x y z
N MET A 1 -28.90 56.21 17.12
CA MET A 1 -27.96 55.33 16.38
C MET A 1 -27.58 54.17 17.28
N ARG A 2 -28.00 52.94 16.95
CA ARG A 2 -27.60 51.70 17.62
C ARG A 2 -28.15 50.51 16.82
N THR A 3 -27.26 49.70 16.28
CA THR A 3 -27.20 48.23 16.49
C THR A 3 -25.98 47.71 15.76
N PHE A 4 -25.01 47.27 16.57
CA PHE A 4 -23.89 46.44 16.17
C PHE A 4 -24.42 45.07 15.77
N LEU A 5 -24.15 44.62 14.54
CA LEU A 5 -24.27 43.21 14.16
C LEU A 5 -23.02 42.81 13.39
N THR A 6 -22.04 42.34 14.15
CA THR A 6 -20.82 41.68 13.68
C THR A 6 -21.20 40.38 12.96
N LEU A 7 -20.93 40.33 11.66
CA LEU A 7 -21.12 39.16 10.82
C LEU A 7 -19.94 38.19 11.06
N ALA A 8 -20.09 37.25 11.98
CA ALA A 8 -19.15 36.15 12.13
C ALA A 8 -19.45 35.12 11.03
N ALA A 9 -18.76 35.23 9.90
CA ALA A 9 -18.77 34.21 8.85
C ALA A 9 -18.19 32.91 9.42
N ILE A 10 -19.06 31.94 9.66
CA ILE A 10 -18.72 30.62 10.17
C ILE A 10 -17.76 29.99 9.16
N THR A 11 -16.50 29.83 9.57
CA THR A 11 -15.48 29.10 8.84
C THR A 11 -15.97 27.66 8.66
N SER A 12 -16.50 27.35 7.48
CA SER A 12 -16.78 25.97 7.08
C SER A 12 -15.46 25.24 6.97
N LEU A 13 -15.04 24.64 8.07
CA LEU A 13 -13.93 23.73 8.15
C LEU A 13 -14.36 22.44 7.44
N SER A 14 -14.24 22.41 6.12
CA SER A 14 -14.35 21.20 5.31
C SER A 14 -13.10 20.35 5.52
N ALA A 15 -12.84 19.95 6.76
CA ALA A 15 -11.97 18.84 7.07
C ALA A 15 -12.75 17.58 6.75
N TYR A 16 -12.88 17.27 5.46
CA TYR A 16 -13.01 15.89 5.03
C TYR A 16 -11.72 15.20 5.47
N THR A 17 -11.70 14.76 6.72
CA THR A 17 -10.72 13.81 7.20
C THR A 17 -10.89 12.61 6.30
N LEU A 18 -9.94 12.41 5.38
CA LEU A 18 -9.84 11.18 4.62
C LEU A 18 -9.88 10.08 5.68
N VAL A 19 -11.02 9.37 5.71
CA VAL A 19 -11.18 8.16 6.48
C VAL A 19 -9.94 7.32 6.20
N GLY A 20 -9.11 7.19 7.24
CA GLY A 20 -7.92 6.38 7.21
C GLY A 20 -8.36 4.95 6.97
N VAL A 21 -8.49 4.58 5.70
CA VAL A 21 -8.59 3.19 5.30
C VAL A 21 -7.28 2.59 5.77
N HIS A 22 -7.34 1.87 6.89
CA HIS A 22 -6.33 0.90 7.26
C HIS A 22 -6.29 -0.10 6.10
N ALA A 23 -5.56 0.25 5.04
CA ALA A 23 -5.41 -0.61 3.89
C ALA A 23 -4.71 -1.85 4.39
N LYS A 24 -5.34 -3.01 4.17
CA LYS A 24 -4.70 -4.30 4.40
C LYS A 24 -3.86 -4.61 3.17
N CYS A 25 -2.59 -4.93 3.35
CA CYS A 25 -1.69 -5.32 2.27
C CYS A 25 -0.91 -6.56 2.65
N ALA A 26 -0.42 -7.26 1.62
CA ALA A 26 0.49 -8.38 1.84
C ALA A 26 1.83 -7.89 2.39
N ILE A 27 2.48 -8.71 3.19
CA ILE A 27 3.84 -8.51 3.70
C ILE A 27 4.77 -9.36 2.87
N CYS A 28 5.69 -8.71 2.16
CA CYS A 28 6.66 -9.43 1.34
C CYS A 28 7.47 -10.41 2.19
N PRO A 29 7.54 -11.69 1.77
CA PRO A 29 8.49 -12.64 2.33
C PRO A 29 9.89 -12.03 2.40
N SER A 30 10.62 -12.28 3.49
CA SER A 30 11.98 -11.73 3.64
C SER A 30 12.93 -12.28 2.58
N LYS A 31 12.71 -13.52 2.14
CA LYS A 31 13.51 -14.19 1.11
C LYS A 31 12.62 -15.00 0.17
N VAL A 32 12.92 -14.97 -1.12
CA VAL A 32 12.33 -15.82 -2.16
C VAL A 32 13.46 -16.40 -3.00
N ASP A 33 13.53 -17.73 -3.05
CA ASP A 33 14.53 -18.49 -3.82
C ASP A 33 15.96 -17.97 -3.60
N GLY A 34 16.33 -17.83 -2.32
CA GLY A 34 17.65 -17.39 -1.85
C GLY A 34 17.88 -15.87 -1.86
N ARG A 35 17.00 -15.08 -2.47
CA ARG A 35 17.18 -13.61 -2.62
C ARG A 35 16.35 -12.84 -1.60
N SER A 36 16.92 -11.79 -1.03
CA SER A 36 16.21 -10.90 -0.10
C SER A 36 15.35 -9.87 -0.83
N SER A 37 14.19 -9.53 -0.26
CA SER A 37 13.35 -8.45 -0.78
C SER A 37 14.13 -7.13 -0.78
N THR A 38 14.31 -6.53 -1.94
CA THR A 38 15.01 -5.24 -2.13
C THR A 38 14.05 -4.07 -1.98
N SER A 39 12.81 -4.21 -2.46
CA SER A 39 11.80 -3.16 -2.33
C SER A 39 10.39 -3.73 -2.33
N ARG A 40 9.47 -2.96 -1.75
CA ARG A 40 8.04 -3.27 -1.72
C ARG A 40 7.20 -2.01 -1.82
N CYS A 41 6.07 -2.11 -2.51
CA CYS A 41 5.07 -1.06 -2.54
C CYS A 41 3.69 -1.65 -2.87
N THR A 42 2.62 -0.97 -2.50
CA THR A 42 1.22 -1.39 -2.71
C THR A 42 0.53 -0.37 -3.59
N SER A 43 -0.02 -0.83 -4.71
CA SER A 43 -0.79 -0.02 -5.65
C SER A 43 -2.15 0.40 -5.06
N SER A 44 -2.78 1.42 -5.63
CA SER A 44 -4.14 1.85 -5.26
C SER A 44 -5.19 0.75 -5.43
N THR A 45 -4.94 -0.24 -6.27
CA THR A 45 -5.77 -1.44 -6.47
C THR A 45 -5.63 -2.47 -5.35
N GLY A 46 -4.76 -2.25 -4.35
CA GLY A 46 -4.53 -3.17 -3.24
C GLY A 46 -3.57 -4.32 -3.55
N ILE A 47 -2.88 -4.27 -4.71
CA ILE A 47 -1.82 -5.23 -5.05
C ILE A 47 -0.50 -4.78 -4.46
N THR A 48 0.13 -5.64 -3.68
CA THR A 48 1.49 -5.45 -3.17
C THR A 48 2.50 -6.10 -4.12
N THR A 49 3.42 -5.29 -4.62
CA THR A 49 4.56 -5.72 -5.42
C THR A 49 5.78 -5.90 -4.51
N CYS A 50 6.38 -7.08 -4.56
CA CYS A 50 7.61 -7.43 -3.86
C CYS A 50 8.70 -7.71 -4.88
N ARG A 51 9.81 -6.97 -4.80
CA ARG A 51 10.93 -7.12 -5.73
C ARG A 51 12.14 -7.71 -5.00
N TYR A 52 12.69 -8.79 -5.55
CA TYR A 52 13.79 -9.56 -4.93
C TYR A 52 15.13 -9.44 -5.66
N GLU A 53 15.27 -8.47 -6.58
CA GLU A 53 16.50 -8.28 -7.35
C GLU A 53 16.97 -6.81 -7.37
N PRO A 54 18.30 -6.58 -7.47
CA PRO A 54 18.85 -5.25 -7.76
C PRO A 54 18.43 -4.76 -9.16
N ALA A 55 18.53 -3.45 -9.40
CA ALA A 55 18.02 -2.84 -10.63
C ALA A 55 18.80 -3.37 -11.85
N GLY A 56 18.08 -3.82 -12.89
CA GLY A 56 18.70 -4.26 -14.15
C GLY A 56 18.82 -5.78 -14.35
N GLN A 57 18.26 -6.62 -13.48
CA GLN A 57 18.07 -8.07 -13.76
C GLN A 57 16.60 -8.39 -14.05
N SER A 58 16.35 -9.53 -14.73
CA SER A 58 14.99 -10.05 -15.00
C SER A 58 14.29 -10.38 -13.69
N GLY A 59 13.69 -9.34 -13.11
CA GLY A 59 13.23 -9.28 -11.74
C GLY A 59 12.30 -10.42 -11.38
N ARG A 60 12.64 -11.11 -10.29
CA ARG A 60 11.67 -11.91 -9.55
C ARG A 60 10.74 -10.95 -8.83
N TYR A 61 9.58 -10.74 -9.43
CA TYR A 61 8.46 -10.03 -8.83
C TYR A 61 7.48 -11.04 -8.24
N CYS A 62 7.02 -10.75 -7.04
CA CYS A 62 5.84 -11.40 -6.47
C CYS A 62 4.76 -10.35 -6.28
N TYR A 63 3.57 -10.64 -6.78
CA TYR A 63 2.40 -9.79 -6.66
C TYR A 63 1.40 -10.49 -5.75
N TYR A 64 0.98 -9.81 -4.69
CA TYR A 64 0.00 -10.34 -3.75
C TYR A 64 -1.16 -9.38 -3.62
N ASN A 65 -2.38 -9.91 -3.45
CA ASN A 65 -3.54 -9.08 -3.13
C ASN A 65 -3.54 -8.67 -1.64
N ASN A 66 -4.55 -7.89 -1.24
CA ASN A 66 -4.78 -7.46 0.14
C ASN A 66 -5.05 -8.60 1.15
N GLN A 67 -5.32 -9.82 0.66
CA GLN A 67 -5.46 -11.03 1.47
C GLN A 67 -4.16 -11.83 1.58
N GLY A 68 -3.08 -11.39 0.91
CA GLY A 68 -1.81 -12.09 0.87
C GLY A 68 -1.78 -13.25 -0.14
N VAL A 69 -2.73 -13.34 -1.07
CA VAL A 69 -2.79 -14.41 -2.08
C VAL A 69 -1.96 -14.02 -3.30
N LEU A 70 -1.10 -14.94 -3.75
CA LEU A 70 -0.25 -14.75 -4.93
C LEU A 70 -1.08 -14.57 -6.20
N GLN A 71 -0.71 -13.59 -7.03
CA GLN A 71 -1.35 -13.30 -8.31
C GLN A 71 -0.62 -13.98 -9.47
N GLN A 72 -1.33 -14.21 -10.57
CA GLN A 72 -0.87 -14.99 -11.73
C GLN A 72 0.41 -14.44 -12.38
N ASP A 73 0.61 -13.12 -12.37
CA ASP A 73 1.78 -12.47 -12.98
C ASP A 73 3.07 -12.60 -12.14
N SER A 74 3.00 -13.33 -11.02
CA SER A 74 4.13 -13.52 -10.13
C SER A 74 5.10 -14.58 -10.65
N SER A 75 6.35 -14.49 -10.22
CA SER A 75 7.32 -15.57 -10.43
C SER A 75 6.82 -16.88 -9.80
N SER A 76 7.03 -18.00 -10.49
CA SER A 76 6.72 -19.35 -9.98
C SER A 76 7.51 -19.74 -8.73
N LYS A 77 8.51 -18.95 -8.35
CA LYS A 77 9.30 -19.12 -7.12
C LYS A 77 8.66 -18.46 -5.90
N CYS A 78 7.66 -17.62 -6.09
CA CYS A 78 6.98 -16.94 -5.00
C CYS A 78 6.12 -17.93 -4.20
N PRO A 79 6.07 -17.82 -2.86
CA PRO A 79 5.12 -18.60 -2.08
C PRO A 79 3.68 -18.25 -2.46
N ALA A 80 2.79 -19.23 -2.40
CA ALA A 80 1.37 -19.05 -2.76
C ALA A 80 0.63 -18.05 -1.86
N SER A 81 1.15 -17.84 -0.63
CA SER A 81 0.59 -16.93 0.36
C SER A 81 1.67 -16.13 1.07
N ALA A 82 1.33 -14.89 1.41
CA ALA A 82 2.11 -13.98 2.23
C ALA A 82 1.30 -13.56 3.46
N ASN A 83 2.01 -13.19 4.53
CA ASN A 83 1.36 -12.56 5.68
C ASN A 83 0.71 -11.24 5.27
N THR A 84 -0.20 -10.70 6.07
CA THR A 84 -0.81 -9.39 5.79
C THR A 84 -0.63 -8.44 6.96
N GLY A 85 -0.58 -7.15 6.68
CA GLY A 85 -0.52 -6.11 7.69
C GLY A 85 -1.17 -4.81 7.23
N ASN A 86 -1.10 -3.80 8.09
CA ASN A 86 -1.72 -2.49 7.87
C ASN A 86 -0.71 -1.41 7.44
N ASN A 87 0.58 -1.73 7.41
CA ASN A 87 1.65 -0.79 7.06
C ASN A 87 1.97 -0.89 5.56
N CYS A 88 1.12 -0.27 4.76
CA CYS A 88 1.17 -0.36 3.31
C CYS A 88 1.86 0.86 2.72
N SER A 89 3.14 0.71 2.37
CA SER A 89 3.86 1.71 1.58
C SER A 89 3.24 1.79 0.18
N ARG A 90 2.91 2.98 -0.28
CA ARG A 90 2.42 3.19 -1.65
C ARG A 90 3.56 3.16 -2.66
N CYS A 91 3.24 2.69 -3.87
CA CYS A 91 3.98 3.05 -5.07
C CYS A 91 3.54 4.47 -5.45
#